data_AF-A0A4Q6DTE3-F1
#
_entry.id   AF-A0A4Q6DTE3-F1
#
_cell.length_a   1.000
_cell.length_b   1.000
_cell.length_c   1.000
_cell.angle_alpha   90.00
_cell.angle_beta   90.00
_cell.angle_gamma   90.00
#
_symmetry.space_group_name_H-M   'P 1'
#
loop_
_entity.id
_entity.type
_entity.pdbx_description
1 polymer ?
#
loop_
_entity_poly.entity_id
_entity_poly.type
_entity_poly.pdbx_seq_one_letter_code
_entity_poly.pdbx_strand_id
1 'polypeptide(L)'
;LVGFNVLSDIFLRLIKMIVAPLVFTTLVVGVAKVGDIRAVGRIGGKTLLWFLSATLVSLLLGMVLVNFFEPGKAMHLPLPDSHVGTGIQKTALSLRDFIGHVFPKSFIEAMANNEILQIVVFSLFFGVATAAIGEKGEVVIKAMDAIAHVILKITGYVMKVAPLAVFGAITAIIAKQGLGILSTYAIFISEFYFGLIVLWLVIIFAGYVVLNKRVFTLVGNIKDAMLVAFSTSTSEAAYPKVLIELERFGCNNKIVSFVLPLGYSFNLDGSMMYMTFASLFLAQSYNIHLSFEQQLSMLLVLMLTSKGIAGVPRASLVVIAGTVSMFNIPEAGLALLIGIDPLLDMGRSATNVLGNAMATAVVSKWEGEIES
;
A
#
# COMPACT_ATOMS: atom_id res chain seq x y z
N LEU A 1 -2.48 30.37 -12.59
CA LEU A 1 -2.39 28.90 -12.80
C LEU A 1 -0.95 28.38 -12.79
N VAL A 2 0.00 29.02 -13.48
CA VAL A 2 1.42 28.57 -13.55
C VAL A 2 2.08 28.39 -12.17
N GLY A 3 1.87 29.30 -11.22
CA GLY A 3 2.46 29.19 -9.87
C GLY A 3 1.90 28.05 -8.99
N PHE A 4 0.65 27.62 -9.21
CA PHE A 4 0.04 26.52 -8.44
C PHE A 4 0.53 25.13 -8.91
N ASN A 5 0.91 25.01 -10.18
CA ASN A 5 1.52 23.80 -10.72
C ASN A 5 2.92 23.56 -10.14
N VAL A 6 3.72 24.63 -9.95
CA VAL A 6 5.10 24.51 -9.44
C VAL A 6 5.15 23.85 -8.05
N LEU A 7 4.24 24.20 -7.14
CA LEU A 7 4.19 23.59 -5.81
C LEU A 7 3.83 22.10 -5.88
N SER A 8 2.88 21.75 -6.74
CA SER A 8 2.47 20.36 -6.97
C SER A 8 3.60 19.55 -7.61
N ASP A 9 4.30 20.12 -8.58
CA ASP A 9 5.42 19.50 -9.28
C ASP A 9 6.62 19.28 -8.36
N ILE A 10 6.95 20.27 -7.52
CA ILE A 10 7.99 20.13 -6.49
C ILE A 10 7.61 18.99 -5.54
N PHE A 11 6.36 18.95 -5.08
CA PHE A 11 5.90 17.89 -4.19
C PHE A 11 6.02 16.50 -4.83
N LEU A 12 5.57 16.33 -6.08
CA LEU A 12 5.71 15.07 -6.81
C LEU A 12 7.17 14.65 -6.98
N ARG A 13 8.09 15.59 -7.26
CA ARG A 13 9.53 15.31 -7.33
C ARG A 13 10.10 14.87 -5.98
N LEU A 14 9.68 15.49 -4.89
CA LEU A 14 10.07 15.09 -3.54
C LEU A 14 9.57 13.68 -3.19
N ILE A 15 8.36 13.32 -3.62
CA ILE A 15 7.83 11.96 -3.49
C ILE A 15 8.71 10.96 -4.27
N LYS A 16 8.98 11.23 -5.56
CA LYS A 16 9.83 10.38 -6.41
C LYS A 16 11.21 10.11 -5.80
N MET A 17 11.84 11.15 -5.26
CA MET A 17 13.16 11.06 -4.62
C MET A 17 13.19 10.03 -3.48
N ILE A 18 12.09 9.87 -2.75
CA ILE A 18 11.99 8.99 -1.58
C ILE A 18 11.69 7.54 -1.98
N VAL A 19 10.92 7.33 -3.06
CA VAL A 19 10.32 6.03 -3.37
C VAL A 19 11.37 4.93 -3.52
N ALA A 20 12.35 5.12 -4.40
CA ALA A 20 13.34 4.09 -4.71
C ALA A 20 14.19 3.67 -3.48
N PRO A 21 14.80 4.60 -2.71
CA PRO A 21 15.51 4.28 -1.47
C PRO A 21 14.64 3.61 -0.40
N LEU A 22 13.39 4.07 -0.27
CA LEU A 22 12.46 3.54 0.71
C LEU A 22 12.10 2.09 0.39
N VAL A 23 11.65 1.82 -0.84
CA VAL A 23 11.32 0.47 -1.31
C VAL A 23 12.52 -0.46 -1.16
N PHE A 24 13.72 0.00 -1.54
CA PHE A 24 14.91 -0.82 -1.42
C PHE A 24 15.19 -1.25 0.02
N THR A 25 15.34 -0.28 0.92
CA THR A 25 15.76 -0.54 2.31
C THR A 25 14.70 -1.31 3.08
N THR A 26 13.43 -0.95 2.93
CA THR A 26 12.34 -1.60 3.64
C THR A 26 12.11 -3.04 3.19
N LEU A 27 12.23 -3.35 1.90
CA LEU A 27 12.12 -4.72 1.41
C LEU A 27 13.31 -5.58 1.83
N VAL A 28 14.53 -5.05 1.79
CA VAL A 28 15.71 -5.79 2.27
C VAL A 28 15.53 -6.16 3.74
N VAL A 29 15.13 -5.19 4.58
CA VAL A 29 14.86 -5.42 6.01
C VAL A 29 13.71 -6.40 6.20
N GLY A 30 12.61 -6.23 5.46
CA GLY A 30 11.43 -7.09 5.55
C GLY A 30 11.73 -8.53 5.17
N VAL A 31 12.41 -8.76 4.04
CA VAL A 31 12.82 -10.09 3.58
C VAL A 31 13.82 -10.72 4.53
N ALA A 32 14.77 -9.95 5.05
CA ALA A 32 15.77 -10.47 5.97
C ALA A 32 15.16 -10.88 7.32
N LYS A 33 14.22 -10.08 7.85
CA LYS A 33 13.40 -10.44 9.02
C LYS A 33 12.54 -11.68 8.75
N VAL A 34 12.05 -11.86 7.51
CA VAL A 34 11.37 -13.09 7.06
C VAL A 34 12.34 -14.28 6.98
N GLY A 35 13.62 -14.09 6.66
CA GLY A 35 14.64 -15.15 6.68
C GLY A 35 14.80 -15.78 8.07
N ASP A 36 14.70 -14.97 9.13
CA ASP A 36 14.72 -15.40 10.53
C ASP A 36 13.46 -16.19 10.93
N ILE A 37 12.38 -16.13 10.13
CA ILE A 37 11.17 -16.95 10.31
C ILE A 37 11.48 -18.44 10.14
N ARG A 38 12.59 -18.84 9.50
CA ARG A 38 13.02 -20.25 9.54
C ARG A 38 13.25 -20.74 10.99
N ALA A 39 13.59 -19.86 11.93
CA ALA A 39 13.63 -20.16 13.36
C ALA A 39 12.24 -20.20 14.03
N VAL A 40 11.22 -19.57 13.43
CA VAL A 40 9.83 -19.46 13.92
C VAL A 40 8.85 -20.42 13.21
N GLY A 41 9.33 -21.16 12.20
CA GLY A 41 8.70 -22.34 11.61
C GLY A 41 7.23 -22.15 11.21
N ARG A 42 6.37 -23.02 11.76
CA ARG A 42 4.95 -23.16 11.40
C ARG A 42 4.13 -21.87 11.53
N ILE A 43 4.38 -21.06 12.57
CA ILE A 43 3.62 -19.84 12.88
C ILE A 43 3.79 -18.82 11.75
N GLY A 44 5.02 -18.60 11.30
CA GLY A 44 5.31 -17.65 10.23
C GLY A 44 4.73 -18.07 8.89
N GLY A 45 4.76 -19.36 8.56
CA GLY A 45 4.11 -19.87 7.35
C GLY A 45 2.60 -19.61 7.31
N LYS A 46 1.90 -19.90 8.41
CA LYS A 46 0.46 -19.60 8.56
C LYS A 46 0.17 -18.10 8.49
N THR A 47 1.02 -17.30 9.10
CA THR A 47 0.90 -15.83 9.10
C THR A 47 1.04 -15.25 7.70
N LEU A 48 2.07 -15.65 6.96
CA LEU A 48 2.28 -15.20 5.58
C LEU A 48 1.16 -15.68 4.66
N LEU A 49 0.68 -16.90 4.83
CA LEU A 49 -0.46 -17.42 4.06
C LEU A 49 -1.70 -16.53 4.25
N TRP A 50 -2.02 -16.16 5.49
CA TRP A 50 -3.13 -15.25 5.77
C TRP A 50 -2.90 -13.89 5.12
N PHE A 51 -1.72 -13.28 5.32
CA PHE A 51 -1.41 -11.94 4.79
C PHE A 51 -1.48 -11.87 3.27
N LEU A 52 -0.93 -12.87 2.57
CA LEU A 52 -0.98 -12.92 1.11
C LEU A 52 -2.40 -13.12 0.61
N SER A 53 -3.19 -13.94 1.28
CA SER A 53 -4.60 -14.19 0.92
C SER A 53 -5.44 -12.93 1.12
N ALA A 54 -5.35 -12.28 2.29
CA ALA A 54 -6.08 -11.05 2.61
C ALA A 54 -5.67 -9.89 1.67
N THR A 55 -4.38 -9.79 1.35
CA THR A 55 -3.88 -8.82 0.37
C THR A 55 -4.49 -9.05 -1.02
N LEU A 56 -4.48 -10.30 -1.50
CA LEU A 56 -5.02 -10.64 -2.82
C LEU A 56 -6.52 -10.33 -2.89
N VAL A 57 -7.27 -10.70 -1.85
CA VAL A 57 -8.70 -10.38 -1.74
C VAL A 57 -8.92 -8.86 -1.76
N SER A 58 -8.13 -8.08 -1.02
CA SER A 58 -8.24 -6.62 -0.97
C SER A 58 -7.98 -5.97 -2.33
N LEU A 59 -6.94 -6.42 -3.04
CA LEU A 59 -6.59 -5.97 -4.39
C LEU A 59 -7.71 -6.29 -5.39
N LEU A 60 -8.16 -7.54 -5.41
CA LEU A 60 -9.21 -8.00 -6.32
C LEU A 60 -10.54 -7.28 -6.05
N LEU A 61 -10.89 -7.08 -4.79
CA LEU A 61 -12.09 -6.32 -4.43
C LEU A 61 -12.00 -4.88 -4.94
N GLY A 62 -10.87 -4.20 -4.74
CA GLY A 62 -10.65 -2.86 -5.29
C GLY A 62 -10.78 -2.82 -6.81
N MET A 63 -10.23 -3.82 -7.50
CA MET A 63 -10.35 -3.95 -8.96
C MET A 63 -11.80 -4.15 -9.39
N VAL A 64 -12.53 -5.07 -8.76
CA VAL A 64 -13.93 -5.36 -9.08
C VAL A 64 -14.80 -4.11 -8.89
N LEU A 65 -14.65 -3.42 -7.76
CA LEU A 65 -15.47 -2.24 -7.45
C LEU A 65 -15.21 -1.09 -8.43
N VAL A 66 -13.95 -0.79 -8.78
CA VAL A 66 -13.65 0.30 -9.73
C VAL A 66 -14.08 -0.02 -11.15
N ASN A 67 -13.96 -1.27 -11.60
CA ASN A 67 -14.48 -1.64 -12.91
C ASN A 67 -16.02 -1.67 -12.94
N PHE A 68 -16.67 -1.89 -11.80
CA PHE A 68 -18.13 -1.88 -11.69
C PHE A 68 -18.71 -0.47 -11.65
N PHE A 69 -18.18 0.40 -10.78
CA PHE A 69 -18.70 1.76 -10.61
C PHE A 69 -18.13 2.77 -11.60
N GLU A 70 -16.92 2.52 -12.09
CA GLU A 70 -16.20 3.36 -13.04
C GLU A 70 -16.11 4.86 -12.68
N PRO A 71 -15.78 5.21 -11.41
CA PRO A 71 -15.85 6.60 -10.91
C PRO A 71 -14.96 7.58 -11.68
N GLY A 72 -13.89 7.08 -12.31
CA GLY A 72 -12.97 7.94 -13.05
C GLY A 72 -13.53 8.44 -14.38
N LYS A 73 -14.52 7.77 -14.97
CA LYS A 73 -15.06 8.16 -16.28
C LYS A 73 -15.67 9.56 -16.27
N ALA A 74 -16.24 9.99 -15.15
CA ALA A 74 -16.83 11.32 -15.02
C ALA A 74 -15.81 12.48 -15.15
N MET A 75 -14.50 12.21 -15.03
CA MET A 75 -13.47 13.26 -15.00
C MET A 75 -13.01 13.72 -16.39
N HIS A 76 -13.01 12.83 -17.39
CA HIS A 76 -12.54 13.07 -18.76
C HIS A 76 -11.35 14.03 -18.89
N LEU A 77 -10.27 13.76 -18.16
CA LEU A 77 -9.11 14.63 -18.14
C LEU A 77 -8.33 14.52 -19.45
N PRO A 78 -7.89 15.64 -20.04
CA PRO A 78 -6.97 15.58 -21.16
C PRO A 78 -5.65 14.97 -20.71
N LEU A 79 -5.06 14.14 -21.57
CA LEU A 79 -3.68 13.70 -21.39
C LEU A 79 -2.77 14.95 -21.41
N PRO A 80 -1.80 15.08 -20.48
CA PRO A 80 -0.85 16.18 -20.53
C PRO A 80 -0.12 16.21 -21.88
N ASP A 81 0.18 17.40 -22.40
CA ASP A 81 0.95 17.57 -23.65
C ASP A 81 2.31 16.86 -23.51
N SER A 82 2.41 15.67 -24.10
CA SER A 82 3.57 14.80 -24.00
C SER A 82 4.64 15.24 -24.99
N HIS A 83 5.50 16.19 -24.60
CA HIS A 83 6.81 16.38 -25.24
C HIS A 83 7.84 15.30 -24.85
N VAL A 84 7.43 14.30 -24.08
CA VAL A 84 8.19 13.07 -23.87
C VAL A 84 7.31 11.92 -24.32
N GLY A 85 7.36 11.61 -25.61
CA GLY A 85 6.91 10.31 -26.07
C GLY A 85 7.76 9.27 -25.37
N THR A 86 7.20 8.54 -24.41
CA THR A 86 7.72 7.23 -24.09
C THR A 86 7.51 6.42 -25.37
N GLY A 87 8.57 6.25 -26.15
CA GLY A 87 8.57 5.56 -27.45
C GLY A 87 8.27 4.06 -27.36
N ILE A 88 7.38 3.67 -26.46
CA ILE A 88 6.89 2.31 -26.31
C ILE A 88 5.71 2.20 -27.27
N GLN A 89 6.00 1.63 -28.45
CA GLN A 89 4.97 1.16 -29.37
C GLN A 89 3.91 0.37 -28.60
N LYS A 90 2.66 0.56 -29.01
CA LYS A 90 1.50 -0.27 -28.67
C LYS A 90 1.79 -1.73 -29.08
N THR A 91 2.52 -2.45 -28.26
CA THR A 91 2.74 -3.87 -28.40
C THR A 91 2.46 -4.44 -27.04
N ALA A 92 1.57 -5.44 -26.97
CA ALA A 92 1.41 -6.26 -25.78
C ALA A 92 2.80 -6.56 -25.21
N LEU A 93 3.01 -6.32 -23.91
CA LEU A 93 4.26 -6.61 -23.21
C LEU A 93 4.76 -7.97 -23.69
N SER A 94 5.76 -8.00 -24.58
CA SER A 94 6.30 -9.27 -25.04
C SER A 94 6.93 -9.91 -23.81
N LEU A 95 6.93 -11.24 -23.71
CA LEU A 95 7.56 -11.93 -22.59
C LEU A 95 9.01 -11.44 -22.38
N ARG A 96 9.69 -11.06 -23.48
CA ARG A 96 11.02 -10.47 -23.47
C ARG A 96 11.06 -9.07 -22.85
N ASP A 97 10.12 -8.20 -23.19
CA ASP A 97 10.02 -6.87 -22.59
C ASP A 97 9.64 -6.98 -21.11
N PHE A 98 8.74 -7.88 -20.75
CA PHE A 98 8.41 -8.17 -19.36
C PHE A 98 9.64 -8.63 -18.56
N ILE A 99 10.43 -9.57 -19.10
CA ILE A 99 11.70 -10.00 -18.47
C ILE A 99 12.65 -8.81 -18.30
N GLY A 100 12.76 -7.93 -19.30
CA GLY A 100 13.57 -6.72 -19.22
C GLY A 100 13.10 -5.70 -18.17
N HIS A 101 11.79 -5.62 -17.90
CA HIS A 101 11.23 -4.75 -16.86
C HIS A 101 11.22 -5.40 -15.47
N VAL A 102 11.37 -6.73 -15.38
CA VAL A 102 11.45 -7.47 -14.11
C VAL A 102 12.88 -7.51 -13.58
N PHE A 103 13.85 -7.84 -14.42
CA PHE A 103 15.24 -8.04 -13.99
C PHE A 103 16.10 -6.83 -14.35
N PRO A 104 16.65 -6.09 -13.36
CA PRO A 104 17.54 -4.97 -13.65
C PRO A 104 18.83 -5.43 -14.30
N LYS A 105 19.24 -4.74 -15.36
CA LYS A 105 20.64 -4.82 -15.85
C LYS A 105 21.62 -4.11 -14.91
N SER A 106 21.15 -3.12 -14.16
CA SER A 106 21.91 -2.35 -13.17
C SER A 106 20.98 -1.85 -12.08
N PHE A 107 21.31 -2.15 -10.82
CA PHE A 107 20.54 -1.67 -9.67
C PHE A 107 20.56 -0.14 -9.56
N ILE A 108 21.72 0.48 -9.79
CA ILE A 108 21.86 1.94 -9.70
C ILE A 108 21.05 2.64 -10.78
N GLU A 109 20.98 2.07 -11.98
CA GLU A 109 20.14 2.61 -13.05
C GLU A 109 18.65 2.47 -12.74
N ALA A 110 18.22 1.32 -12.22
CA ALA A 110 16.84 1.11 -11.78
C ALA A 110 16.44 2.13 -10.70
N MET A 111 17.33 2.40 -9.74
CA MET A 111 17.15 3.43 -8.71
C MET A 111 17.07 4.84 -9.31
N ALA A 112 17.94 5.17 -10.27
CA ALA A 112 17.96 6.50 -10.90
C ALA A 112 16.70 6.77 -11.74
N ASN A 113 16.18 5.74 -12.43
CA ASN A 113 15.01 5.84 -13.29
C ASN A 113 13.68 5.57 -12.56
N ASN A 114 13.72 5.22 -11.26
CA ASN A 114 12.55 4.81 -10.47
C ASN A 114 11.81 3.59 -11.04
N GLU A 115 12.57 2.62 -11.57
CA GLU A 115 12.06 1.34 -12.05
C GLU A 115 11.71 0.42 -10.87
N ILE A 116 10.55 0.66 -10.22
CA ILE A 116 10.23 0.02 -8.94
C ILE A 116 10.25 -1.50 -9.02
N LEU A 117 9.71 -2.10 -10.09
CA LEU A 117 9.64 -3.56 -10.22
C LEU A 117 11.05 -4.17 -10.16
N GLN A 118 12.00 -3.57 -10.87
CA GLN A 118 13.40 -3.98 -10.87
C GLN A 118 14.05 -3.79 -9.50
N ILE A 119 13.77 -2.67 -8.82
CA ILE A 119 14.24 -2.40 -7.46
C ILE A 119 13.75 -3.49 -6.51
N VAL A 120 12.46 -3.86 -6.58
CA VAL A 120 11.92 -4.91 -5.73
C VAL A 120 12.61 -6.24 -6.01
N VAL A 121 12.72 -6.67 -7.27
CA VAL A 121 13.37 -7.95 -7.60
C VAL A 121 14.79 -7.99 -7.03
N PHE A 122 15.56 -6.92 -7.21
CA PHE A 122 16.89 -6.82 -6.62
C PHE A 122 16.85 -6.88 -5.09
N SER A 123 15.96 -6.13 -4.43
CA SER A 123 15.78 -6.15 -2.97
C SER A 123 15.46 -7.54 -2.43
N LEU A 124 14.67 -8.34 -3.14
CA LEU A 124 14.37 -9.72 -2.73
C LEU A 124 15.64 -10.57 -2.73
N PHE A 125 16.40 -10.56 -3.83
CA PHE A 125 17.68 -11.29 -3.91
C PHE A 125 18.67 -10.81 -2.85
N PHE A 126 18.82 -9.49 -2.70
CA PHE A 126 19.73 -8.89 -1.74
C PHE A 126 19.33 -9.22 -0.31
N GLY A 127 18.04 -9.13 0.04
CA GLY A 127 17.52 -9.47 1.37
C GLY A 127 17.72 -10.95 1.72
N VAL A 128 17.39 -11.86 0.80
CA VAL A 128 17.61 -13.30 1.00
C VAL A 128 19.10 -13.62 1.15
N ALA A 129 19.96 -13.06 0.28
CA ALA A 129 21.40 -13.26 0.37
C ALA A 129 21.98 -12.70 1.68
N THR A 130 21.51 -11.53 2.12
CA THR A 130 21.92 -10.91 3.38
C THR A 130 21.54 -11.78 4.57
N ALA A 131 20.34 -12.35 4.58
CA ALA A 131 19.95 -13.30 5.64
C ALA A 131 20.78 -14.59 5.60
N ALA A 132 21.17 -15.06 4.41
CA ALA A 132 21.91 -16.31 4.25
C ALA A 132 23.37 -16.26 4.72
N ILE A 133 23.99 -15.07 4.81
CA ILE A 133 25.39 -14.90 5.24
C ILE A 133 25.58 -14.81 6.77
N GLY A 134 24.52 -15.00 7.55
CA GLY A 134 24.57 -15.10 9.02
C GLY A 134 24.97 -13.81 9.72
N GLU A 135 25.88 -13.89 10.68
CA GLU A 135 26.28 -12.77 11.57
C GLU A 135 26.75 -11.51 10.81
N LYS A 136 27.45 -11.69 9.68
CA LYS A 136 27.86 -10.56 8.82
C LYS A 136 26.66 -9.86 8.19
N GLY A 137 25.59 -10.61 7.91
CA GLY A 137 24.33 -10.10 7.39
C GLY A 137 23.60 -9.22 8.38
N GLU A 138 23.70 -9.49 9.68
CA GLU A 138 23.05 -8.66 10.71
C GLU A 138 23.50 -7.20 10.68
N VAL A 139 24.79 -6.96 10.41
CA VAL A 139 25.33 -5.60 10.29
C VAL A 139 24.65 -4.85 9.13
N VAL A 140 24.46 -5.53 8.00
CA VAL A 140 23.78 -4.96 6.82
C VAL A 140 22.31 -4.72 7.13
N ILE A 141 21.63 -5.67 7.79
CA ILE A 141 20.21 -5.53 8.16
C ILE A 141 20.02 -4.34 9.10
N LYS A 142 20.86 -4.20 10.13
CA LYS A 142 20.83 -3.06 11.07
C LYS A 142 21.10 -1.73 10.35
N ALA A 143 22.04 -1.71 9.42
CA ALA A 143 22.31 -0.52 8.62
C ALA A 143 21.12 -0.15 7.72
N MET A 144 20.51 -1.13 7.02
CA MET A 144 19.34 -0.91 6.17
C MET A 144 18.12 -0.47 6.99
N ASP A 145 17.92 -1.03 8.19
CA ASP A 145 16.86 -0.63 9.12
C ASP A 145 17.06 0.82 9.57
N ALA A 146 18.28 1.21 9.94
CA ALA A 146 18.60 2.61 10.28
C ALA A 146 18.38 3.57 9.09
N ILE A 147 18.79 3.19 7.88
CA ILE A 147 18.58 4.00 6.68
C ILE A 147 17.08 4.13 6.37
N ALA A 148 16.30 3.05 6.51
CA ALA A 148 14.85 3.10 6.34
C ALA A 148 14.23 4.13 7.30
N HIS A 149 14.64 4.14 8.58
CA HIS A 149 14.18 5.15 9.55
C HIS A 149 14.56 6.59 9.16
N VAL A 150 15.75 6.81 8.59
CA VAL A 150 16.16 8.12 8.08
C VAL A 150 15.26 8.55 6.91
N ILE A 151 14.99 7.65 5.95
CA ILE A 151 14.13 7.93 4.81
C ILE A 151 12.68 8.19 5.25
N LEU A 152 12.18 7.44 6.24
CA LEU A 152 10.90 7.70 6.88
C LEU A 152 10.84 9.11 7.49
N LYS A 153 11.92 9.55 8.15
CA LYS A 153 12.01 10.90 8.70
C LYS A 153 11.97 11.97 7.61
N ILE A 154 12.70 11.77 6.51
CA ILE A 154 12.66 12.64 5.33
C ILE A 154 11.23 12.71 4.76
N THR A 155 10.55 11.56 4.68
CA THR A 155 9.15 11.50 4.25
C THR A 155 8.27 12.37 5.13
N GLY A 156 8.43 12.29 6.45
CA GLY A 156 7.74 13.16 7.39
C GLY A 156 7.99 14.66 7.14
N TYR A 157 9.20 15.06 6.76
CA TYR A 157 9.49 16.45 6.40
C TYR A 157 8.80 16.88 5.09
N VAL A 158 8.85 16.04 4.06
CA VAL A 158 8.14 16.29 2.79
C VAL A 158 6.64 16.42 3.02
N MET A 159 6.07 15.59 3.90
CA MET A 159 4.64 15.63 4.22
C MET A 159 4.20 16.92 4.93
N LYS A 160 5.10 17.67 5.57
CA LYS A 160 4.77 19.01 6.10
C LYS A 160 4.45 20.02 4.99
N VAL A 161 4.98 19.80 3.78
CA VAL A 161 4.72 20.64 2.61
C VAL A 161 3.43 20.19 1.90
N ALA A 162 2.94 18.98 2.19
CA ALA A 162 1.78 18.40 1.52
C ALA A 162 0.50 19.27 1.60
N PRO A 163 0.15 19.95 2.72
CA PRO A 163 -1.04 20.81 2.76
C PRO A 163 -1.00 21.94 1.71
N LEU A 164 0.18 22.52 1.46
CA LEU A 164 0.35 23.56 0.45
C LEU A 164 0.23 22.99 -0.97
N ALA A 165 0.79 21.80 -1.20
CA ALA A 165 0.67 21.09 -2.47
C ALA A 165 -0.78 20.66 -2.76
N VAL A 166 -1.49 20.14 -1.75
CA VAL A 166 -2.92 19.83 -1.79
C VAL A 166 -3.72 21.06 -2.19
N PHE A 167 -3.49 22.18 -1.49
CA PHE A 167 -4.18 23.43 -1.78
C PHE A 167 -3.95 23.89 -3.21
N GLY A 168 -2.69 23.87 -3.67
CA GLY A 168 -2.34 24.23 -5.04
C GLY A 168 -2.99 23.32 -6.09
N ALA A 169 -2.95 22.01 -5.87
CA ALA A 169 -3.54 21.01 -6.74
C ALA A 169 -5.06 21.18 -6.85
N ILE A 170 -5.78 21.17 -5.72
CA ILE A 170 -7.24 21.34 -5.71
C ILE A 170 -7.63 22.67 -6.34
N THR A 171 -6.94 23.76 -6.01
CA THR A 171 -7.21 25.09 -6.58
C THR A 171 -7.04 25.09 -8.09
N ALA A 172 -5.95 24.52 -8.62
CA ALA A 172 -5.70 24.46 -10.05
C ALA A 172 -6.73 23.59 -10.78
N ILE A 173 -7.15 22.50 -10.16
CA ILE A 173 -8.16 21.58 -10.70
C ILE A 173 -9.55 22.23 -10.72
N ILE A 174 -10.00 22.84 -9.61
CA ILE A 174 -11.29 23.56 -9.55
C ILE A 174 -11.29 24.74 -10.52
N ALA A 175 -10.18 25.46 -10.65
CA ALA A 175 -10.06 26.58 -11.59
C ALA A 175 -10.18 26.13 -13.07
N LYS A 176 -9.80 24.88 -13.40
CA LYS A 176 -9.88 24.33 -14.75
C LYS A 176 -11.20 23.59 -15.02
N GLN A 177 -11.66 22.78 -14.08
CA GLN A 177 -12.79 21.86 -14.23
C GLN A 177 -14.08 22.34 -13.56
N GLY A 178 -14.03 23.47 -12.84
CA GLY A 178 -15.15 24.00 -12.08
C GLY A 178 -15.46 23.20 -10.81
N LEU A 179 -16.57 23.56 -10.16
CA LEU A 179 -17.02 22.93 -8.90
C LEU A 179 -17.57 21.51 -9.10
N GLY A 180 -17.86 21.10 -10.33
CA GLY A 180 -18.35 19.74 -10.65
C GLY A 180 -17.35 18.63 -10.26
N ILE A 181 -16.07 18.96 -10.09
CA ILE A 181 -15.08 18.00 -9.58
C ILE A 181 -15.38 17.52 -8.15
N LEU A 182 -16.06 18.35 -7.35
CA LEU A 182 -16.41 18.01 -5.97
C LEU A 182 -17.44 16.88 -5.91
N SER A 183 -18.38 16.81 -6.86
CA SER A 183 -19.31 15.68 -6.94
C SER A 183 -18.57 14.39 -7.29
N THR A 184 -17.60 14.45 -8.20
CA THR A 184 -16.80 13.26 -8.54
C THR A 184 -15.97 12.78 -7.36
N TYR A 185 -15.39 13.70 -6.58
CA TYR A 185 -14.72 13.35 -5.33
C TYR A 185 -15.66 12.76 -4.29
N ALA A 186 -16.87 13.30 -4.14
CA ALA A 186 -17.86 12.76 -3.21
C ALA A 186 -18.27 11.33 -3.61
N ILE A 187 -18.47 11.06 -4.90
CA ILE A 187 -18.77 9.72 -5.44
C ILE A 187 -17.58 8.78 -5.15
N PHE A 188 -16.37 9.18 -5.53
CA PHE A 188 -15.15 8.39 -5.31
C PHE A 188 -14.98 8.02 -3.83
N ILE A 189 -15.10 9.01 -2.93
CA ILE A 189 -14.96 8.79 -1.48
C ILE A 189 -16.04 7.81 -1.00
N SER A 190 -17.29 8.01 -1.43
CA SER A 190 -18.41 7.17 -1.00
C SER A 190 -18.25 5.71 -1.45
N GLU A 191 -17.87 5.49 -2.71
CA GLU A 191 -17.61 4.16 -3.26
C GLU A 191 -16.42 3.48 -2.60
N PHE A 192 -15.35 4.24 -2.32
CA PHE A 192 -14.21 3.71 -1.60
C PHE A 192 -14.58 3.26 -0.18
N TYR A 193 -15.33 4.09 0.57
CA TYR A 193 -15.80 3.73 1.91
C TYR A 193 -16.77 2.56 1.89
N PHE A 194 -17.65 2.48 0.89
CA PHE A 194 -18.47 1.30 0.65
C PHE A 194 -17.60 0.06 0.44
N GLY A 195 -16.55 0.17 -0.37
CA GLY A 195 -15.57 -0.91 -0.57
C GLY A 195 -14.90 -1.35 0.73
N LEU A 196 -14.54 -0.41 1.62
CA LEU A 196 -13.95 -0.75 2.91
C LEU A 196 -14.93 -1.51 3.80
N ILE A 197 -16.21 -1.13 3.80
CA ILE A 197 -17.26 -1.85 4.53
C ILE A 197 -17.39 -3.27 3.99
N VAL A 198 -17.43 -3.45 2.66
CA VAL A 198 -17.46 -4.78 2.04
C VAL A 198 -16.22 -5.58 2.45
N LEU A 199 -15.04 -4.97 2.41
CA LEU A 199 -13.79 -5.62 2.84
C LEU A 199 -13.85 -6.05 4.31
N TRP A 200 -14.40 -5.23 5.20
CA TRP A 200 -14.59 -5.59 6.62
C TRP A 200 -15.51 -6.80 6.75
N LEU A 201 -16.61 -6.86 6.01
CA LEU A 201 -17.50 -8.01 5.99
C LEU A 201 -16.77 -9.27 5.51
N VAL A 202 -15.93 -9.17 4.48
CA VAL A 202 -15.14 -10.31 3.99
C VAL A 202 -14.11 -10.77 5.03
N ILE A 203 -13.38 -9.85 5.66
CA ILE A 203 -12.39 -10.17 6.71
C ILE A 203 -13.09 -10.80 7.93
N ILE A 204 -14.22 -10.24 8.35
CA ILE A 204 -15.02 -10.77 9.47
C ILE A 204 -15.58 -12.14 9.12
N PHE A 205 -16.05 -12.36 7.89
CA PHE A 205 -16.54 -13.66 7.45
C PHE A 205 -15.42 -14.70 7.43
N ALA A 206 -14.25 -14.37 6.88
CA ALA A 206 -13.08 -15.25 6.92
C ALA A 206 -12.66 -15.57 8.37
N GLY A 207 -12.69 -14.57 9.25
CA GLY A 207 -12.47 -14.75 10.69
C GLY A 207 -13.54 -15.64 11.35
N TYR A 208 -14.81 -15.48 10.99
CA TYR A 208 -15.92 -16.28 11.50
C TYR A 208 -15.75 -17.77 11.18
N VAL A 209 -15.28 -18.11 9.98
CA VAL A 209 -15.03 -19.51 9.58
C VAL A 209 -14.01 -20.21 10.51
N VAL A 210 -13.10 -19.45 11.13
CA VAL A 210 -12.05 -20.00 12.01
C VAL A 210 -12.35 -19.81 13.50
N LEU A 211 -12.87 -18.63 13.88
CA LEU A 211 -13.10 -18.20 15.26
C LEU A 211 -14.57 -18.32 15.70
N ASN A 212 -15.47 -18.77 14.82
CA ASN A 212 -16.92 -18.79 15.04
C ASN A 212 -17.45 -17.42 15.53
N LYS A 213 -18.39 -17.44 16.47
CA LYS A 213 -19.04 -16.24 17.03
C LYS A 213 -18.06 -15.35 17.80
N ARG A 214 -16.90 -15.85 18.22
CA ARG A 214 -15.89 -15.05 18.93
C ARG A 214 -15.30 -13.94 18.07
N VAL A 215 -15.44 -14.01 16.74
CA VAL A 215 -15.06 -12.93 15.83
C VAL A 215 -15.75 -11.60 16.18
N PHE A 216 -17.02 -11.64 16.59
CA PHE A 216 -17.77 -10.43 16.92
C PHE A 216 -17.31 -9.84 18.26
N THR A 217 -16.90 -10.69 19.20
CA THR A 217 -16.25 -10.25 20.44
C THR A 217 -14.93 -9.57 20.14
N LEU A 218 -14.09 -10.14 19.26
CA LEU A 218 -12.83 -9.53 18.86
C LEU A 218 -13.05 -8.14 18.23
N VAL A 219 -13.96 -8.03 17.25
CA VAL A 219 -14.31 -6.76 16.60
C VAL A 219 -14.83 -5.75 17.64
N GLY A 220 -15.67 -6.19 18.58
CA GLY A 220 -16.17 -5.35 19.67
C GLY A 220 -15.06 -4.82 20.59
N ASN A 221 -14.04 -5.63 20.88
CA ASN A 221 -12.90 -5.26 21.72
C ASN A 221 -11.97 -4.26 21.03
N ILE A 222 -11.68 -4.46 19.74
CA ILE A 222 -10.73 -3.60 19.01
C ILE A 222 -11.35 -2.32 18.43
N LYS A 223 -12.67 -2.10 18.59
CA LYS A 223 -13.36 -0.93 18.01
C LYS A 223 -12.70 0.40 18.41
N ASP A 224 -12.25 0.52 19.66
CA ASP A 224 -11.62 1.74 20.17
C ASP A 224 -10.24 1.95 19.56
N ALA A 225 -9.53 0.86 19.24
CA ALA A 225 -8.27 0.91 18.51
C ALA A 225 -8.50 1.31 17.04
N MET A 226 -9.55 0.77 16.40
CA MET A 226 -9.95 1.16 15.05
C MET A 226 -10.33 2.65 14.99
N LEU A 227 -11.05 3.17 15.98
CA LEU A 227 -11.39 4.61 16.08
C LEU A 227 -10.16 5.50 16.27
N VAL A 228 -9.16 5.04 17.04
CA VAL A 228 -7.87 5.74 17.15
C VAL A 228 -7.17 5.77 15.80
N ALA A 229 -7.06 4.64 15.11
CA ALA A 229 -6.43 4.59 13.80
C ALA A 229 -7.17 5.42 12.75
N PHE A 230 -8.51 5.42 12.81
CA PHE A 230 -9.36 6.24 11.95
C PHE A 230 -9.10 7.74 12.17
N SER A 231 -9.14 8.20 13.42
CA SER A 231 -8.99 9.62 13.75
C SER A 231 -7.57 10.15 13.55
N THR A 232 -6.56 9.29 13.72
CA THR A 232 -5.15 9.67 13.59
C THR A 232 -4.58 9.41 12.20
N SER A 233 -5.28 8.66 11.35
CA SER A 233 -4.78 8.18 10.05
C SER A 233 -3.43 7.44 10.16
N THR A 234 -3.23 6.72 11.26
CA THR A 234 -2.08 5.84 11.45
C THR A 234 -2.52 4.59 12.17
N SER A 235 -2.20 3.44 11.58
CA SER A 235 -2.51 2.16 12.20
C SER A 235 -1.64 1.98 13.46
N GLU A 236 -0.40 2.49 13.42
CA GLU A 236 0.64 2.32 14.43
C GLU A 236 0.26 2.99 15.76
N ALA A 237 -0.45 4.12 15.71
CA ALA A 237 -0.97 4.75 16.93
C ALA A 237 -1.95 3.86 17.70
N ALA A 238 -2.63 2.94 17.01
CA ALA A 238 -3.54 1.98 17.62
C ALA A 238 -2.82 0.72 18.13
N TYR A 239 -1.56 0.48 17.76
CA TYR A 239 -0.82 -0.75 18.06
C TYR A 239 -0.85 -1.14 19.55
N PRO A 240 -0.56 -0.24 20.52
CA PRO A 240 -0.57 -0.62 21.93
C PRO A 240 -1.94 -1.11 22.43
N LYS A 241 -3.02 -0.50 21.93
CA LYS A 241 -4.38 -0.92 22.27
C LYS A 241 -4.72 -2.28 21.67
N VAL A 242 -4.35 -2.50 20.39
CA VAL A 242 -4.60 -3.78 19.72
C VAL A 242 -3.87 -4.92 20.43
N LEU A 243 -2.62 -4.70 20.85
CA LEU A 243 -1.84 -5.69 21.59
C LEU A 243 -2.56 -6.12 22.88
N ILE A 244 -2.96 -5.15 23.72
CA ILE A 244 -3.65 -5.41 24.99
C ILE A 244 -4.97 -6.16 24.75
N GLU A 245 -5.75 -5.75 23.75
CA GLU A 245 -7.05 -6.39 23.46
C GLU A 245 -6.90 -7.80 22.88
N LEU A 246 -5.82 -8.08 22.13
CA LEU A 246 -5.51 -9.44 21.66
C LEU A 246 -5.08 -10.36 22.82
N GLU A 247 -4.27 -9.87 23.75
CA GLU A 247 -3.91 -10.61 24.96
C GLU A 247 -5.16 -10.91 25.81
N ARG A 248 -6.03 -9.91 26.01
CA ARG A 248 -7.32 -10.09 26.70
C ARG A 248 -8.26 -11.05 25.99
N PHE A 249 -8.21 -11.10 24.67
CA PHE A 249 -8.98 -12.06 23.87
C PHE A 249 -8.47 -13.51 24.04
N GLY A 250 -7.26 -13.70 24.56
CA GLY A 250 -6.63 -14.99 24.81
C GLY A 250 -5.52 -15.35 23.83
N CYS A 251 -5.07 -14.43 22.98
CA CYS A 251 -3.93 -14.67 22.10
C CYS A 251 -2.64 -14.76 22.92
N ASN A 252 -1.82 -15.80 22.66
CA ASN A 252 -0.53 -15.96 23.32
C ASN A 252 0.44 -14.81 22.98
N ASN A 253 1.11 -14.24 23.99
CA ASN A 253 2.05 -13.12 23.82
C ASN A 253 3.14 -13.39 22.77
N LYS A 254 3.62 -14.63 22.63
CA LYS A 254 4.61 -14.99 21.61
C LYS A 254 4.05 -14.82 20.19
N ILE A 255 2.78 -15.19 19.98
CA ILE A 255 2.11 -15.05 18.68
C ILE A 255 1.81 -13.58 18.43
N VAL A 256 1.25 -12.86 19.41
CA VAL A 256 0.94 -11.43 19.28
C VAL A 256 2.20 -10.62 18.95
N SER A 257 3.28 -10.84 19.71
CA SER A 257 4.56 -10.12 19.54
C SER A 257 5.26 -10.45 18.22
N PHE A 258 4.89 -11.54 17.56
CA PHE A 258 5.44 -11.93 16.26
C PHE A 258 4.54 -11.47 15.09
N VAL A 259 3.26 -11.84 15.13
CA VAL A 259 2.31 -11.61 14.04
C VAL A 259 1.97 -10.14 13.89
N LEU A 260 1.74 -9.43 15.00
CA LEU A 260 1.25 -8.06 14.94
C LEU A 260 2.29 -7.10 14.33
N PRO A 261 3.57 -7.06 14.76
CA PRO A 261 4.57 -6.23 14.08
C PRO A 261 4.75 -6.56 12.60
N LEU A 262 4.71 -7.85 12.25
CA LEU A 262 4.84 -8.30 10.87
C LEU A 262 3.65 -7.84 10.01
N GLY A 263 2.44 -7.92 10.55
CA GLY A 263 1.21 -7.52 9.86
C GLY A 263 1.17 -6.04 9.52
N TYR A 264 1.70 -5.18 10.39
CA TYR A 264 1.81 -3.76 10.11
C TYR A 264 2.73 -3.44 8.91
N SER A 265 3.56 -4.40 8.49
CA SER A 265 4.45 -4.28 7.32
C SER A 265 4.00 -5.07 6.10
N PHE A 266 3.28 -6.17 6.31
CA PHE A 266 2.93 -7.10 5.25
C PHE A 266 1.42 -7.24 5.01
N ASN A 267 0.56 -6.70 5.88
CA ASN A 267 -0.88 -6.86 5.84
C ASN A 267 -1.61 -5.51 6.01
N LEU A 268 -1.48 -4.69 4.97
CA LEU A 268 -2.07 -3.36 4.88
C LEU A 268 -3.37 -3.39 4.05
N ASP A 269 -4.34 -4.24 4.43
CA ASP A 269 -5.53 -4.58 3.64
C ASP A 269 -6.29 -3.37 3.07
N GLY A 270 -6.59 -2.38 3.90
CA GLY A 270 -7.28 -1.16 3.46
C GLY A 270 -6.44 -0.36 2.47
N SER A 271 -5.13 -0.27 2.73
CA SER A 271 -4.19 0.38 1.82
C SER A 271 -4.08 -0.35 0.48
N MET A 272 -4.13 -1.68 0.48
CA MET A 272 -4.10 -2.49 -0.75
C MET A 272 -5.31 -2.23 -1.62
N MET A 273 -6.50 -2.25 -1.03
CA MET A 273 -7.73 -1.94 -1.74
C MET A 273 -7.68 -0.51 -2.30
N TYR A 274 -7.22 0.48 -1.52
CA TYR A 274 -7.06 1.85 -1.98
C TYR A 274 -6.08 1.98 -3.14
N MET A 275 -4.91 1.37 -3.06
CA MET A 275 -3.89 1.50 -4.10
C MET A 275 -4.44 1.00 -5.45
N THR A 276 -5.13 -0.14 -5.46
CA THR A 276 -5.83 -0.61 -6.66
C THR A 276 -6.92 0.36 -7.11
N PHE A 277 -7.79 0.74 -6.17
CA PHE A 277 -8.95 1.57 -6.47
C PHE A 277 -8.52 2.91 -7.09
N ALA A 278 -7.51 3.54 -6.48
CA ALA A 278 -6.95 4.81 -6.92
C ALA A 278 -6.19 4.70 -8.25
N SER A 279 -5.35 3.68 -8.44
CA SER A 279 -4.62 3.50 -9.71
C SER A 279 -5.55 3.28 -10.90
N LEU A 280 -6.59 2.47 -10.73
CA LEU A 280 -7.59 2.24 -11.79
C LEU A 280 -8.49 3.45 -12.02
N PHE A 281 -8.86 4.18 -10.96
CA PHE A 281 -9.55 5.47 -11.08
C PHE A 281 -8.75 6.48 -11.89
N LEU A 282 -7.44 6.56 -11.68
CA LEU A 282 -6.58 7.45 -12.47
C LEU A 282 -6.52 7.02 -13.94
N ALA A 283 -6.42 5.72 -14.21
CA ALA A 283 -6.49 5.20 -15.59
C ALA A 283 -7.80 5.61 -16.27
N GLN A 284 -8.94 5.41 -15.59
CA GLN A 284 -10.26 5.82 -16.07
C GLN A 284 -10.37 7.33 -16.27
N SER A 285 -9.82 8.13 -15.34
CA SER A 285 -9.85 9.60 -15.40
C SER A 285 -9.16 10.16 -16.63
N TYR A 286 -8.11 9.49 -17.11
CA TYR A 286 -7.37 9.83 -18.33
C TYR A 286 -7.86 9.08 -19.57
N ASN A 287 -8.95 8.32 -19.48
CA ASN A 287 -9.45 7.45 -20.54
C ASN A 287 -8.41 6.42 -21.04
N ILE A 288 -7.52 5.98 -20.15
CA ILE A 288 -6.53 4.94 -20.44
C ILE A 288 -7.21 3.59 -20.21
N HIS A 289 -7.41 2.86 -21.30
CA HIS A 289 -7.97 1.51 -21.22
C HIS A 289 -6.90 0.50 -20.85
N LEU A 290 -7.07 -0.14 -19.69
CA LEU A 290 -6.25 -1.26 -19.25
C LEU A 290 -7.01 -2.56 -19.48
N SER A 291 -6.43 -3.45 -20.28
CA SER A 291 -6.93 -4.82 -20.43
C SER A 291 -6.93 -5.57 -19.10
N PHE A 292 -7.73 -6.62 -18.99
CA PHE A 292 -7.79 -7.45 -17.78
C PHE A 292 -6.40 -7.96 -17.34
N GLU A 293 -5.57 -8.37 -18.30
CA GLU A 293 -4.20 -8.83 -18.05
C GLU A 293 -3.30 -7.72 -17.49
N GLN A 294 -3.41 -6.51 -18.02
CA GLN A 294 -2.67 -5.34 -17.51
C GLN A 294 -3.14 -4.95 -16.10
N GLN A 295 -4.44 -5.05 -15.82
CA GLN A 295 -4.94 -4.80 -14.47
C GLN A 295 -4.42 -5.86 -13.50
N LEU A 296 -4.43 -7.14 -13.87
CA LEU A 296 -3.89 -8.21 -13.04
C LEU A 296 -2.38 -8.02 -12.78
N SER A 297 -1.59 -7.68 -13.80
CA SER A 297 -0.16 -7.39 -13.61
C SER A 297 0.06 -6.17 -12.73
N MET A 298 -0.78 -5.14 -12.83
CA MET A 298 -0.78 -4.00 -11.91
C MET A 298 -1.04 -4.44 -10.46
N LEU A 299 -2.01 -5.32 -10.23
CA LEU A 299 -2.28 -5.85 -8.88
C LEU A 299 -1.07 -6.59 -8.32
N LEU A 300 -0.33 -7.35 -9.14
CA LEU A 300 0.88 -8.04 -8.71
C LEU A 300 2.00 -7.06 -8.36
N VAL A 301 2.19 -6.02 -9.16
CA VAL A 301 3.13 -4.93 -8.87
C VAL A 301 2.75 -4.25 -7.55
N LEU A 302 1.48 -3.88 -7.36
CA LEU A 302 0.98 -3.29 -6.11
C LEU A 302 1.17 -4.23 -4.92
N MET A 303 0.88 -5.52 -5.08
CA MET A 303 1.09 -6.53 -4.04
C MET A 303 2.54 -6.55 -3.57
N LEU A 304 3.47 -6.48 -4.51
CA LEU A 304 4.89 -6.63 -4.26
C LEU A 304 5.51 -5.33 -3.69
N THR A 305 5.16 -4.18 -4.28
CA THR A 305 5.69 -2.85 -3.92
C THR A 305 5.12 -2.30 -2.62
N SER A 306 3.96 -2.79 -2.20
CA SER A 306 3.34 -2.41 -0.92
C SER A 306 3.98 -3.08 0.31
N LYS A 307 4.77 -4.14 0.13
CA LYS A 307 5.42 -4.82 1.26
C LYS A 307 6.61 -3.98 1.73
N GLY A 308 6.71 -3.75 3.03
CA GLY A 308 7.83 -3.00 3.63
C GLY A 308 7.58 -1.50 3.83
N ILE A 309 6.58 -0.90 3.18
CA ILE A 309 6.25 0.52 3.38
C ILE A 309 5.46 0.83 4.67
N ALA A 310 5.56 -0.04 5.69
CA ALA A 310 5.01 0.16 7.04
C ALA A 310 5.43 1.50 7.64
N GLY A 311 4.53 2.16 8.38
CA GLY A 311 4.89 3.33 9.18
C GLY A 311 5.27 4.58 8.40
N VAL A 312 5.15 4.57 7.06
CA VAL A 312 5.37 5.75 6.23
C VAL A 312 4.04 6.53 6.14
N PRO A 313 3.97 7.79 6.59
CA PRO A 313 2.79 8.60 6.35
C PRO A 313 2.51 8.72 4.85
N ARG A 314 1.28 8.39 4.44
CA ARG A 314 0.84 8.41 3.03
C ARG A 314 1.68 7.53 2.09
N ALA A 315 2.20 6.42 2.62
CA ALA A 315 2.93 5.38 1.89
C ALA A 315 2.25 4.96 0.57
N SER A 316 0.92 4.91 0.57
CA SER A 316 0.15 4.47 -0.58
C SER A 316 0.33 5.39 -1.78
N LEU A 317 0.46 6.71 -1.59
CA LEU A 317 0.66 7.65 -2.70
C LEU A 317 2.02 7.44 -3.38
N VAL A 318 3.04 7.12 -2.59
CA VAL A 318 4.39 6.77 -3.06
C VAL A 318 4.33 5.53 -3.96
N VAL A 319 3.62 4.49 -3.51
CA VAL A 319 3.49 3.22 -4.27
C VAL A 319 2.62 3.40 -5.52
N ILE A 320 1.50 4.13 -5.41
CA ILE A 320 0.66 4.47 -6.56
C ILE A 320 1.50 5.21 -7.60
N ALA A 321 2.32 6.19 -7.18
CA ALA A 321 3.10 7.02 -8.09
C ALA A 321 4.01 6.22 -9.02
N GLY A 322 4.77 5.26 -8.49
CA GLY A 322 5.60 4.44 -9.36
C GLY A 322 4.82 3.37 -10.11
N THR A 323 3.72 2.88 -9.55
CA THR A 323 2.86 1.92 -10.27
C THR A 323 2.23 2.58 -11.49
N VAL A 324 1.62 3.76 -11.36
CA VAL A 324 0.96 4.44 -12.50
C VAL A 324 1.94 4.76 -13.62
N SER A 325 3.19 5.10 -13.28
CA SER A 325 4.28 5.35 -14.23
C SER A 325 4.56 4.13 -15.12
N MET A 326 4.60 2.92 -14.56
CA MET A 326 4.82 1.67 -15.32
C MET A 326 3.71 1.36 -16.33
N PHE A 327 2.49 1.83 -16.07
CA PHE A 327 1.32 1.56 -16.92
C PHE A 327 0.96 2.74 -17.82
N ASN A 328 1.91 3.67 -18.05
CA ASN A 328 1.75 4.88 -18.87
C ASN A 328 0.60 5.79 -18.41
N ILE A 329 0.25 5.74 -17.12
CA ILE A 329 -0.75 6.62 -16.53
C ILE A 329 -0.02 7.89 -16.06
N PRO A 330 -0.47 9.09 -16.47
CA PRO A 330 0.16 10.33 -16.06
C PRO A 330 0.18 10.51 -14.54
N GLU A 331 1.38 10.66 -13.99
CA GLU A 331 1.58 10.90 -12.56
C GLU A 331 0.99 12.23 -12.09
N ALA A 332 0.74 13.18 -13.00
CA ALA A 332 -0.01 14.39 -12.72
C ALA A 332 -1.39 14.09 -12.09
N GLY A 333 -1.95 12.90 -12.35
CA GLY A 333 -3.18 12.42 -11.72
C GLY A 333 -3.09 12.25 -10.22
N LEU A 334 -1.90 12.03 -9.65
CA LEU A 334 -1.70 11.95 -8.20
C LEU A 334 -2.16 13.23 -7.49
N ALA A 335 -2.08 14.38 -8.16
CA ALA A 335 -2.57 15.65 -7.64
C ALA A 335 -4.07 15.61 -7.27
N LEU A 336 -4.86 14.80 -7.99
CA LEU A 336 -6.29 14.59 -7.71
C LEU A 336 -6.49 13.82 -6.41
N LEU A 337 -5.69 12.78 -6.21
CA LEU A 337 -5.78 11.91 -5.03
C LEU A 337 -5.28 12.64 -3.78
N ILE A 338 -4.19 13.39 -3.89
CA ILE A 338 -3.57 14.14 -2.78
C ILE A 338 -4.60 14.98 -2.02
N GLY A 339 -5.56 15.58 -2.72
CA GLY A 339 -6.58 16.43 -2.11
C GLY A 339 -7.59 15.70 -1.22
N ILE A 340 -7.91 14.46 -1.54
CA ILE A 340 -8.90 13.64 -0.83
C ILE A 340 -8.24 12.54 0.01
N ASP A 341 -6.96 12.27 -0.20
CA ASP A 341 -6.16 11.23 0.47
C ASP A 341 -6.29 11.27 2.00
N PRO A 342 -6.29 12.44 2.68
CA PRO A 342 -6.49 12.48 4.13
C PRO A 342 -7.79 11.80 4.59
N LEU A 343 -8.89 12.01 3.87
CA LEU A 343 -10.18 11.40 4.21
C LEU A 343 -10.18 9.89 3.95
N LEU A 344 -9.45 9.44 2.93
CA LEU A 344 -9.34 8.03 2.59
C LEU A 344 -8.37 7.30 3.55
N ASP A 345 -7.37 8.00 4.08
CA ASP A 345 -6.35 7.45 4.99
C ASP A 345 -6.91 7.02 6.34
N MET A 346 -7.92 7.75 6.81
CA MET A 346 -8.69 7.40 8.01
C MET A 346 -9.28 5.99 7.89
N GLY A 347 -10.04 5.73 6.82
CA GLY A 347 -10.67 4.43 6.57
C GLY A 347 -9.66 3.31 6.35
N ARG A 348 -8.60 3.57 5.58
CA ARG A 348 -7.49 2.62 5.35
C ARG A 348 -6.87 2.16 6.67
N SER A 349 -6.52 3.12 7.52
CA SER A 349 -5.83 2.87 8.79
C SER A 349 -6.68 2.02 9.74
N ALA A 350 -7.98 2.32 9.85
CA ALA A 350 -8.90 1.51 10.64
C ALA A 350 -9.03 0.07 10.10
N THR A 351 -9.04 -0.08 8.78
CA THR A 351 -9.14 -1.39 8.12
C THR A 351 -7.89 -2.23 8.34
N ASN A 352 -6.70 -1.62 8.27
CA ASN A 352 -5.44 -2.31 8.55
C ASN A 352 -5.39 -2.81 10.01
N VAL A 353 -5.91 -2.04 10.96
CA VAL A 353 -6.05 -2.49 12.37
C VAL A 353 -6.95 -3.72 12.47
N LEU A 354 -8.13 -3.69 11.84
CA LEU A 354 -9.05 -4.84 11.81
C LEU A 354 -8.38 -6.07 11.21
N GLY A 355 -7.75 -5.94 10.04
CA GLY A 355 -7.07 -7.03 9.35
C GLY A 355 -5.95 -7.66 10.18
N ASN A 356 -5.11 -6.84 10.82
CA ASN A 356 -4.00 -7.30 11.64
C ASN A 356 -4.44 -7.97 12.94
N ALA A 357 -5.47 -7.43 13.61
CA ALA A 357 -6.06 -8.07 14.78
C ALA A 357 -6.70 -9.42 14.41
N MET A 358 -7.43 -9.46 13.29
CA MET A 358 -8.06 -10.69 12.80
C MET A 358 -7.03 -11.76 12.46
N ALA A 359 -5.97 -11.40 11.74
CA ALA A 359 -4.88 -12.29 11.40
C ALA A 359 -4.23 -12.89 12.65
N THR A 360 -3.95 -12.05 13.65
CA THR A 360 -3.31 -12.48 14.89
C THR A 360 -4.18 -13.47 15.66
N ALA A 361 -5.49 -13.21 15.77
CA ALA A 361 -6.43 -14.10 16.43
C ALA A 361 -6.60 -15.44 15.67
N VAL A 362 -6.71 -15.40 14.34
CA VAL A 362 -6.81 -16.60 13.50
C VAL A 362 -5.56 -17.48 13.60
N VAL A 363 -4.37 -16.88 13.51
CA VAL A 363 -3.12 -17.62 13.67
C VAL A 363 -3.03 -18.23 15.08
N SER A 364 -3.43 -17.48 16.11
CA SER A 364 -3.45 -17.99 17.49
C SER A 364 -4.39 -19.19 17.65
N LYS A 365 -5.56 -19.16 16.99
CA LYS A 365 -6.49 -20.31 16.94
C LYS A 365 -5.88 -21.51 16.22
N TRP A 366 -5.23 -21.29 15.07
CA TRP A 366 -4.57 -22.36 14.34
C TRP A 366 -3.38 -22.98 15.07
N GLU A 367 -2.78 -22.27 16.02
CA GLU A 367 -1.74 -22.81 16.90
C GLU A 367 -2.32 -23.50 18.15
N GLY A 368 -3.63 -23.48 18.35
CA GLY A 368 -4.29 -24.15 19.48
C GLY A 368 -4.33 -23.34 20.77
N GLU A 369 -3.96 -22.06 20.73
CA GLU A 369 -3.88 -21.19 21.92
C GLU A 369 -5.24 -20.60 22.31
N ILE A 370 -6.24 -20.66 21.43
CA ILE A 370 -7.58 -20.09 21.65
C ILE A 370 -8.65 -21.17 21.43
N GLU A 371 -9.54 -21.35 22.39
CA GLU A 371 -10.71 -22.24 22.26
C GLU A 371 -11.84 -21.59 21.43
N SER A 372 -12.69 -22.44 20.83
CA SER A 372 -13.64 -22.07 19.77
C SER A 372 -14.79 -21.19 20.24
#